data_AF-Q4DXQ9-F1
#
_entry.id   AF-Q4DXQ9-F1
#
_cell.length_a   1.000
_cell.length_b   1.000
_cell.length_c   1.000
_cell.angle_alpha   90.00
_cell.angle_beta   90.00
_cell.angle_gamma   90.00
#
_symmetry.space_group_name_H-M   'P 1'
#
loop_
_entity.id
_entity.type
_entity.pdbx_description
1 polymer ?
#
loop_
_entity_poly.entity_id
_entity_poly.type
_entity_poly.pdbx_seq_one_letter_code
_entity_poly.pdbx_strand_id
1 'polypeptide(L)'
;MYARFRTRSKFYKRPERVLRAYNVSPNILRRPNVKPGLIRGVYSDEKVDLRDRERLELLESIRHPRERDFYQDHTYHNQWIRRDLEKHQKMQLSSRYRYFAPDYVITPWIWYPGDVVEVVSGEGIGQRGAIIAVVKYKNEIIVQNINVQDVVIPASETRPEQVLQREHPISVTRVRHVDPSTNELCNLDLVKVRNKETGALEEKRMSLETGVLLPIPPLDSGMEVGDPLKDTPIQDADEATYDREAEMAVLVQRRLHAMEEYFVRSLRKSYEFHEPLRTKNAEDLKAFQSDVVDAASTALAEKLLAVDGTTPSTWWKDALAPYVESIEAEMRARAEEEEAEAAVAEGETLATQVAEEDEFLDEEEDEINMEKDASSL
;
A
#
# COMPACT_ATOMS: atom_id res chain seq x y z
N MET A 1 -15.42 5.12 -78.63
CA MET A 1 -16.31 5.91 -77.74
C MET A 1 -15.73 5.76 -76.33
N TYR A 2 -15.00 6.76 -75.82
CA TYR A 2 -14.35 6.71 -74.50
C TYR A 2 -14.89 7.80 -73.58
N ALA A 3 -14.99 7.51 -72.27
CA ALA A 3 -15.35 8.50 -71.26
C ALA A 3 -14.29 9.62 -71.22
N ARG A 4 -14.74 10.84 -70.94
CA ARG A 4 -13.84 11.98 -70.74
C ARG A 4 -13.18 11.87 -69.37
N PHE A 5 -12.00 11.26 -69.32
CA PHE A 5 -11.15 11.30 -68.15
C PHE A 5 -10.25 12.53 -68.18
N ARG A 6 -10.17 13.27 -67.05
CA ARG A 6 -9.26 14.41 -66.88
C ARG A 6 -8.49 14.26 -65.58
N THR A 7 -7.17 14.27 -65.66
CA THR A 7 -6.32 14.32 -64.47
C THR A 7 -6.58 15.59 -63.68
N ARG A 8 -6.76 15.46 -62.36
CA ARG A 8 -6.98 16.62 -61.48
C ARG A 8 -5.64 17.08 -60.92
N SER A 9 -5.30 18.34 -61.14
CA SER A 9 -4.08 18.94 -60.57
C SER A 9 -4.02 18.85 -59.04
N LYS A 10 -5.17 18.86 -58.36
CA LYS A 10 -5.29 18.67 -56.90
C LYS A 10 -4.76 17.31 -56.42
N PHE A 11 -4.75 16.27 -57.25
CA PHE A 11 -4.17 14.98 -56.89
C PHE A 11 -2.65 14.96 -57.11
N TYR A 12 -2.15 15.76 -58.06
CA TYR A 12 -0.72 15.93 -58.27
C TYR A 12 -0.07 16.83 -57.21
N LYS A 13 -0.72 17.94 -56.84
CA LYS A 13 -0.20 18.90 -55.86
C LYS A 13 -1.32 19.41 -54.95
N ARG A 14 -1.21 19.10 -53.65
CA ARG A 14 -2.11 19.57 -52.59
C ARG A 14 -1.30 20.03 -51.37
N PRO A 15 -0.87 21.31 -51.33
CA PRO A 15 -0.17 21.82 -50.16
C PRO A 15 -1.11 21.82 -48.94
N GLU A 16 -0.50 21.81 -47.76
CA GLU A 16 -1.23 21.93 -46.50
C GLU A 16 -1.94 23.30 -46.39
N ARG A 17 -2.93 23.35 -45.50
CA ARG A 17 -3.59 24.62 -45.19
C ARG A 17 -2.67 25.48 -44.34
N VAL A 18 -2.72 26.80 -44.57
CA VAL A 18 -1.97 27.78 -43.75
C VAL A 18 -2.34 27.60 -42.28
N LEU A 19 -1.33 27.41 -41.43
CA LEU A 19 -1.49 27.27 -39.99
C LEU A 19 -1.93 28.59 -39.35
N ARG A 20 -2.52 28.49 -38.16
CA ARG A 20 -2.91 29.66 -37.37
C ARG A 20 -1.78 29.99 -36.39
N ALA A 21 -1.23 31.20 -36.49
CA ALA A 21 -0.33 31.71 -35.47
C ALA A 21 -1.11 31.88 -34.16
N TYR A 22 -0.63 31.26 -33.07
CA TYR A 22 -1.26 31.33 -31.74
C TYR A 22 -2.75 30.90 -31.71
N ASN A 23 -3.16 30.00 -32.61
CA ASN A 23 -4.56 29.60 -32.79
C ASN A 23 -5.53 30.75 -33.17
N VAL A 24 -5.00 31.91 -33.60
CA VAL A 24 -5.80 33.07 -34.02
C VAL A 24 -6.07 33.00 -35.52
N SER A 25 -7.33 33.17 -35.93
CA SER A 25 -7.66 33.40 -37.34
C SER A 25 -7.77 34.90 -37.62
N PRO A 26 -7.02 35.45 -38.59
CA PRO A 26 -6.81 36.90 -38.74
C PRO A 26 -8.09 37.70 -39.02
N ASN A 27 -9.09 37.07 -39.64
CA ASN A 27 -10.32 37.73 -40.06
C ASN A 27 -11.54 37.33 -39.21
N ILE A 28 -11.35 36.79 -38.00
CA ILE A 28 -12.49 36.30 -37.19
C ILE A 28 -13.49 37.39 -36.84
N LEU A 29 -13.01 38.57 -36.47
CA LEU A 29 -13.84 39.73 -36.11
C LEU A 29 -14.41 40.47 -37.33
N ARG A 30 -13.90 40.18 -38.54
CA ARG A 30 -14.33 40.84 -39.79
C ARG A 30 -15.37 40.04 -40.57
N ARG A 31 -15.40 38.71 -40.40
CA ARG A 31 -16.27 37.82 -41.16
C ARG A 31 -17.55 37.50 -40.38
N PRO A 32 -18.68 37.25 -41.05
CA PRO A 32 -19.89 36.76 -40.38
C PRO A 32 -19.66 35.35 -39.84
N ASN A 33 -20.33 35.01 -38.73
CA ASN A 33 -20.30 33.67 -38.15
C ASN A 33 -21.30 32.75 -38.88
N VAL A 34 -20.88 32.20 -40.02
CA VAL A 34 -21.67 31.25 -40.82
C VAL A 34 -20.96 29.89 -40.87
N LYS A 35 -21.72 28.80 -40.85
CA LYS A 35 -21.18 27.43 -40.93
C LYS A 35 -20.22 27.32 -42.14
N PRO A 36 -18.98 26.83 -41.93
CA PRO A 36 -18.01 26.73 -43.01
C PRO A 36 -18.54 25.75 -44.08
N GLY A 37 -18.49 26.17 -45.34
CA GLY A 37 -18.98 25.38 -46.47
C GLY A 37 -20.15 26.04 -47.19
N LEU A 38 -21.12 26.60 -46.46
CA LEU A 38 -22.34 27.18 -47.04
C LEU A 38 -22.02 28.29 -48.05
N ILE A 39 -21.22 29.29 -47.64
CA ILE A 39 -20.80 30.39 -48.53
C ILE A 39 -19.91 29.89 -49.69
N ARG A 40 -19.26 28.72 -49.55
CA ARG A 40 -18.41 28.12 -50.60
C ARG A 40 -19.17 27.15 -51.51
N GLY A 41 -20.49 26.98 -51.32
CA GLY A 41 -21.30 26.03 -52.08
C GLY A 41 -21.08 24.56 -51.72
N VAL A 42 -20.53 24.26 -50.54
CA VAL A 42 -20.41 22.88 -50.03
C VAL A 42 -21.55 22.63 -49.06
N TYR A 43 -22.50 21.79 -49.49
CA TYR A 43 -23.70 21.41 -48.77
C TYR A 43 -23.95 19.92 -48.98
N SER A 44 -24.55 19.27 -47.98
CA SER A 44 -24.90 17.85 -47.98
C SER A 44 -26.14 17.65 -47.13
N ASP A 45 -27.19 17.05 -47.69
CA ASP A 45 -28.41 16.69 -46.94
C ASP A 45 -28.12 15.59 -45.92
N GLU A 46 -27.42 14.55 -46.36
CA GLU A 46 -26.98 13.45 -45.52
C GLU A 46 -25.45 13.35 -45.56
N LYS A 47 -24.84 13.12 -44.41
CA LYS A 47 -23.41 12.86 -44.29
C LYS A 47 -23.19 11.46 -43.74
N VAL A 48 -22.69 10.57 -44.59
CA VAL A 48 -22.32 9.19 -44.22
C VAL A 48 -20.80 9.15 -43.99
N ASP A 49 -20.36 8.85 -42.76
CA ASP A 49 -18.94 8.62 -42.44
C ASP A 49 -18.69 7.12 -42.30
N LEU A 50 -17.82 6.55 -43.14
CA LEU A 50 -17.52 5.12 -43.13
C LEU A 50 -16.65 4.69 -41.93
N ARG A 51 -16.22 5.65 -41.09
CA ARG A 51 -15.42 5.39 -39.88
C ARG A 51 -16.29 5.07 -38.66
N ASP A 52 -17.60 5.30 -38.75
CA ASP A 52 -18.53 5.06 -37.65
C ASP A 52 -18.81 3.57 -37.49
N ARG A 53 -19.05 3.14 -36.25
CA ARG A 53 -19.27 1.72 -35.92
C ARG A 53 -20.44 1.10 -36.69
N GLU A 54 -21.53 1.85 -36.86
CA GLU A 54 -22.74 1.39 -37.58
C GLU A 54 -22.48 1.06 -39.06
N ARG A 55 -21.38 1.56 -39.63
CA ARG A 55 -21.04 1.41 -41.05
C ARG A 55 -19.86 0.47 -41.28
N LEU A 56 -19.35 -0.16 -40.23
CA LEU A 56 -18.20 -1.06 -40.32
C LEU A 56 -18.45 -2.21 -41.31
N GLU A 57 -19.62 -2.85 -41.28
CA GLU A 57 -19.97 -3.93 -42.23
C GLU A 57 -20.00 -3.44 -43.68
N LEU A 58 -20.56 -2.26 -43.92
CA LEU A 58 -20.58 -1.65 -45.24
C LEU A 58 -19.16 -1.34 -45.72
N LEU A 59 -18.30 -0.80 -44.84
CA LEU A 59 -16.90 -0.56 -45.15
C LEU A 59 -16.19 -1.86 -45.53
N GLU A 60 -16.31 -2.90 -44.71
CA GLU A 60 -15.66 -4.20 -44.97
C GLU A 60 -16.19 -4.87 -46.24
N SER A 61 -17.49 -4.72 -46.58
CA SER A 61 -18.03 -5.22 -47.85
C SER A 61 -17.48 -4.50 -49.09
N ILE A 62 -17.07 -3.24 -48.94
CA ILE A 62 -16.49 -2.43 -50.03
C ILE A 62 -15.01 -2.78 -50.24
N ARG A 63 -14.32 -3.26 -49.20
CA ARG A 63 -12.90 -3.63 -49.28
C ARG A 63 -12.71 -4.88 -50.12
N HIS A 64 -11.60 -4.92 -50.86
CA HIS A 64 -11.31 -6.03 -51.75
C HIS A 64 -10.84 -7.26 -50.94
N PRO A 65 -11.40 -8.47 -51.14
CA PRO A 65 -11.05 -9.66 -50.34
C PRO A 65 -9.57 -10.11 -50.38
N ARG A 66 -8.76 -9.51 -51.27
CA ARG A 66 -7.30 -9.77 -51.34
C ARG A 66 -6.50 -8.89 -50.38
N GLU A 67 -7.07 -7.78 -49.93
CA GLU A 67 -6.47 -6.93 -48.91
C GLU A 67 -6.71 -7.59 -47.55
N ARG A 68 -5.66 -8.14 -46.94
CA ARG A 68 -5.74 -8.82 -45.65
C ARG A 68 -5.24 -7.91 -44.54
N ASP A 69 -6.02 -7.78 -43.48
CA ASP A 69 -5.64 -7.06 -42.27
C ASP A 69 -5.06 -8.04 -41.24
N PHE A 70 -3.83 -7.77 -40.79
CA PHE A 70 -3.18 -8.52 -39.71
C PHE A 70 -3.52 -7.91 -38.33
N TYR A 71 -3.27 -8.65 -37.24
CA TYR A 71 -3.47 -8.18 -35.86
C TYR A 71 -4.93 -7.89 -35.47
N GLN A 72 -5.85 -8.77 -35.85
CA GLN A 72 -7.29 -8.62 -35.54
C GLN A 72 -7.60 -8.94 -34.07
N ASP A 73 -7.11 -10.08 -33.58
CA ASP A 73 -7.40 -10.55 -32.21
C ASP A 73 -6.25 -10.30 -31.21
N HIS A 74 -5.05 -10.00 -31.70
CA HIS A 74 -3.87 -9.73 -30.88
C HIS A 74 -3.08 -8.57 -31.47
N THR A 75 -2.23 -7.94 -30.67
CA THR A 75 -1.37 -6.85 -31.13
C THR A 75 0.11 -7.19 -30.92
N TYR A 76 0.95 -6.62 -31.77
CA TYR A 76 2.40 -6.82 -31.69
C TYR A 76 3.00 -6.24 -30.39
N HIS A 77 2.52 -5.08 -29.95
CA HIS A 77 2.98 -4.43 -28.72
C HIS A 77 2.10 -4.78 -27.53
N ASN A 78 2.71 -4.98 -26.35
CA ASN A 78 1.95 -5.15 -25.10
C ASN A 78 1.12 -3.89 -24.79
N GLN A 79 -0.21 -4.07 -24.73
CA GLN A 79 -1.20 -3.02 -24.47
C GLN A 79 -1.34 -2.68 -22.98
N TRP A 80 -0.87 -3.55 -22.08
CA TRP A 80 -1.00 -3.40 -20.63
C TRP A 80 0.08 -2.53 -19.98
N ILE A 81 0.90 -1.87 -20.80
CA ILE A 81 1.89 -0.90 -20.33
C ILE A 81 1.18 0.46 -20.21
N ARG A 82 1.19 1.05 -19.01
CA ARG A 82 0.63 2.38 -18.76
C ARG A 82 1.35 3.42 -19.63
N ARG A 83 0.63 3.98 -20.61
CA ARG A 83 1.12 5.02 -21.53
C ARG A 83 0.22 6.24 -21.48
N ASP A 84 0.78 7.35 -21.92
CA ASP A 84 0.07 8.61 -22.04
C ASP A 84 -0.85 8.66 -23.27
N LEU A 85 -1.95 9.40 -23.13
CA LEU A 85 -2.86 9.75 -24.23
C LEU A 85 -2.26 10.80 -25.16
N GLU A 86 -2.84 10.94 -26.35
CA GLU A 86 -2.47 12.00 -27.28
C GLU A 86 -2.73 13.40 -26.69
N LYS A 87 -1.96 14.40 -27.15
CA LYS A 87 -2.07 15.78 -26.66
C LYS A 87 -3.49 16.34 -26.76
N HIS A 88 -4.19 16.07 -27.87
CA HIS A 88 -5.55 16.59 -28.08
C HIS A 88 -6.57 15.92 -27.14
N GLN A 89 -6.40 14.63 -26.84
CA GLN A 89 -7.24 13.89 -25.88
C GLN A 89 -7.03 14.42 -24.46
N LYS A 90 -5.78 14.64 -24.06
CA LYS A 90 -5.45 15.27 -22.76
C LYS A 90 -6.07 16.66 -22.63
N MET A 91 -6.02 17.48 -23.68
CA MET A 91 -6.67 18.80 -23.70
C MET A 91 -8.19 18.71 -23.57
N GLN A 92 -8.83 17.73 -24.23
CA GLN A 92 -10.27 17.50 -24.09
C GLN A 92 -10.65 17.09 -22.66
N LEU A 93 -9.87 16.19 -22.04
CA LEU A 93 -10.07 15.78 -20.64
C LEU A 93 -9.93 16.97 -19.69
N SER A 94 -8.86 17.75 -19.83
CA SER A 94 -8.61 18.94 -19.00
C SER A 94 -9.72 19.99 -19.16
N SER A 95 -10.24 20.19 -20.37
CA SER A 95 -11.34 21.12 -20.62
C SER A 95 -12.68 20.63 -20.06
N ARG A 96 -12.94 19.32 -20.07
CA ARG A 96 -14.19 18.72 -19.57
C ARG A 96 -14.23 18.62 -18.05
N TYR A 97 -13.09 18.34 -17.44
CA TYR A 97 -12.95 18.06 -16.00
C TYR A 97 -12.10 19.11 -15.29
N ARG A 98 -12.37 20.40 -15.53
CA ARG A 98 -11.60 21.49 -14.92
C ARG A 98 -11.63 21.48 -13.39
N TYR A 99 -12.72 20.98 -12.80
CA TYR A 99 -12.93 20.89 -11.36
C TYR A 99 -12.05 19.85 -10.65
N PHE A 100 -11.22 19.08 -11.37
CA PHE A 100 -10.20 18.21 -10.78
C PHE A 100 -8.95 18.98 -10.32
N ALA A 101 -8.82 20.27 -10.67
CA ALA A 101 -7.73 21.11 -10.17
C ALA A 101 -7.82 21.25 -8.64
N PRO A 102 -6.67 21.31 -7.92
CA PRO A 102 -6.67 21.58 -6.49
C PRO A 102 -7.31 22.94 -6.21
N ASP A 103 -8.01 23.05 -5.08
CA ASP A 103 -8.65 24.28 -4.60
C ASP A 103 -9.59 24.95 -5.62
N TYR A 104 -10.23 24.16 -6.49
CA TYR A 104 -11.18 24.68 -7.48
C TYR A 104 -12.45 25.24 -6.84
N VAL A 105 -12.87 24.72 -5.69
CA VAL A 105 -14.12 25.10 -5.02
C VAL A 105 -14.00 26.51 -4.44
N ILE A 106 -15.01 27.35 -4.67
CA ILE A 106 -15.03 28.72 -4.15
C ILE A 106 -15.14 28.68 -2.61
N THR A 107 -14.25 29.40 -1.95
CA THR A 107 -14.24 29.61 -0.50
C THR A 107 -14.18 31.13 -0.20
N PRO A 108 -15.03 31.67 0.69
CA PRO A 108 -16.17 31.03 1.36
C PRO A 108 -17.32 30.69 0.39
N TRP A 109 -18.13 29.70 0.75
CA TRP A 109 -19.29 29.27 -0.04
C TRP A 109 -20.56 29.98 0.43
N ILE A 110 -21.21 30.72 -0.46
CA ILE A 110 -22.30 31.64 -0.09
C ILE A 110 -23.66 31.21 -0.67
N TRP A 111 -23.68 30.33 -1.67
CA TRP A 111 -24.90 29.97 -2.41
C TRP A 111 -25.58 28.72 -1.85
N TYR A 112 -26.79 28.85 -1.33
CA TYR A 112 -27.52 27.74 -0.72
C TYR A 112 -28.90 27.55 -1.37
N PRO A 113 -29.46 26.33 -1.34
CA PRO A 113 -30.81 26.10 -1.85
C PRO A 113 -31.83 26.96 -1.12
N GLY A 114 -32.78 27.52 -1.86
CA GLY A 114 -33.82 28.42 -1.35
C GLY A 114 -33.49 29.92 -1.44
N ASP A 115 -32.24 30.30 -1.70
CA ASP A 115 -31.92 31.72 -1.89
C ASP A 115 -32.51 32.26 -3.21
N VAL A 116 -32.93 33.53 -3.20
CA VAL A 116 -33.31 34.25 -4.42
C VAL A 116 -32.08 34.89 -5.03
N VAL A 117 -31.89 34.65 -6.32
CA VAL A 117 -30.74 35.13 -7.07
C VAL A 117 -31.13 35.70 -8.42
N GLU A 118 -30.30 36.61 -8.94
CA GLU A 118 -30.47 37.24 -10.25
C GLU A 118 -29.25 36.95 -11.14
N VAL A 119 -29.50 36.67 -12.42
CA VAL A 119 -28.45 36.46 -13.43
C VAL A 119 -27.90 37.80 -13.91
N VAL A 120 -26.61 38.04 -13.69
CA VAL A 120 -25.92 39.29 -14.03
C VAL A 120 -25.22 39.22 -15.39
N SER A 121 -24.88 38.03 -15.88
CA SER A 121 -24.20 37.88 -17.18
C SER A 121 -24.55 36.58 -17.89
N GLY A 122 -24.51 36.62 -19.22
CA GLY A 122 -24.83 35.48 -20.07
C GLY A 122 -26.27 35.51 -20.58
N GLU A 123 -26.78 34.32 -20.90
CA GLU A 123 -28.16 34.14 -21.34
C GLU A 123 -29.12 34.31 -20.15
N GLY A 124 -30.24 35.00 -20.36
CA GLY A 124 -31.22 35.26 -19.30
C GLY A 124 -30.81 36.38 -18.32
N ILE A 125 -29.96 37.33 -18.73
CA ILE A 125 -29.60 38.48 -17.89
C ILE A 125 -30.83 39.22 -17.35
N GLY A 126 -30.81 39.56 -16.06
CA GLY A 126 -31.91 40.23 -15.34
C GLY A 126 -33.03 39.31 -14.88
N GLN A 127 -33.00 38.01 -15.22
CA GLN A 127 -33.96 37.04 -14.70
C GLN A 127 -33.61 36.66 -13.26
N ARG A 128 -34.65 36.57 -12.44
CA ARG A 128 -34.58 36.19 -11.03
C ARG A 128 -35.19 34.80 -10.84
N GLY A 129 -34.62 34.02 -9.93
CA GLY A 129 -35.15 32.71 -9.56
C GLY A 129 -34.61 32.24 -8.22
N ALA A 130 -35.26 31.24 -7.65
CA ALA A 130 -34.78 30.58 -6.44
C ALA A 130 -33.78 29.47 -6.79
N ILE A 131 -32.76 29.28 -5.97
CA ILE A 131 -31.83 28.16 -6.10
C ILE A 131 -32.54 26.87 -5.73
N ILE A 132 -32.67 25.94 -6.69
CA ILE A 132 -33.24 24.61 -6.48
C ILE A 132 -32.18 23.68 -5.87
N ALA A 133 -31.01 23.64 -6.50
CA ALA A 133 -29.96 22.70 -6.14
C ALA A 133 -28.58 23.33 -6.39
N VAL A 134 -27.59 22.83 -5.66
CA VAL A 134 -26.23 23.36 -5.67
C VAL A 134 -25.25 22.23 -5.96
N VAL A 135 -24.42 22.43 -6.98
CA VAL A 135 -23.32 21.51 -7.33
C VAL A 135 -22.00 22.15 -6.90
N LYS A 136 -21.72 22.06 -5.59
CA LYS A 136 -20.61 22.76 -4.93
C LYS A 136 -19.24 22.48 -5.57
N TYR A 137 -18.94 21.22 -5.88
CA TYR A 137 -17.63 20.82 -6.43
C TYR A 137 -17.36 21.35 -7.85
N LYS A 138 -18.40 21.74 -8.61
CA LYS A 138 -18.25 22.35 -9.94
C LYS A 138 -18.37 23.87 -9.92
N ASN A 139 -18.70 24.48 -8.78
CA ASN A 139 -19.13 25.87 -8.68
C ASN A 139 -20.32 26.17 -9.61
N GLU A 140 -21.33 25.31 -9.58
CA GLU A 140 -22.56 25.47 -10.38
C GLU A 140 -23.80 25.43 -9.50
N ILE A 141 -24.85 26.14 -9.95
CA ILE A 141 -26.13 26.28 -9.26
C ILE A 141 -27.25 26.01 -10.26
N ILE A 142 -28.30 25.34 -9.85
CA ILE A 142 -29.53 25.15 -10.63
C ILE A 142 -30.57 26.14 -10.09
N VAL A 143 -31.02 27.05 -10.94
CA VAL A 143 -31.95 28.12 -10.58
C VAL A 143 -33.28 27.89 -11.30
N GLN A 144 -34.39 28.03 -10.58
CA GLN A 144 -35.73 27.75 -11.09
C GLN A 144 -36.07 28.60 -12.32
N ASN A 145 -36.61 27.95 -13.37
CA ASN A 145 -36.99 28.56 -14.65
C ASN A 145 -35.87 29.33 -15.38
N ILE A 146 -34.60 29.13 -15.03
CA ILE A 146 -33.46 29.74 -15.72
C ILE A 146 -32.63 28.64 -16.40
N ASN A 147 -32.15 28.91 -17.61
CA ASN A 147 -31.35 27.96 -18.40
C ASN A 147 -32.05 26.60 -18.57
N VAL A 148 -33.33 26.64 -18.94
CA VAL A 148 -34.13 25.45 -19.23
C VAL A 148 -33.68 24.84 -20.56
N GLN A 149 -33.33 23.57 -20.55
CA GLN A 149 -32.91 22.83 -21.75
C GLN A 149 -33.70 21.53 -21.87
N ASP A 150 -33.80 21.04 -23.09
CA ASP A 150 -34.41 19.75 -23.41
C ASP A 150 -33.42 18.62 -23.06
N VAL A 151 -33.81 17.77 -22.11
CA VAL A 151 -33.12 16.55 -21.72
C VAL A 151 -33.75 15.38 -22.47
N VAL A 152 -33.00 14.82 -23.42
CA VAL A 152 -33.42 13.64 -24.19
C VAL A 152 -33.08 12.38 -23.40
N ILE A 153 -34.10 11.55 -23.17
CA ILE A 153 -33.95 10.23 -22.58
C ILE A 153 -34.05 9.19 -23.69
N PRO A 154 -32.97 8.42 -23.97
CA PRO A 154 -32.98 7.39 -25.00
C PRO A 154 -34.08 6.35 -24.78
N ALA A 155 -34.63 5.84 -25.88
CA ALA A 155 -35.62 4.76 -25.85
C ALA A 155 -35.05 3.49 -25.20
N SER A 156 -35.91 2.77 -24.50
CA SER A 156 -35.67 1.44 -23.93
C SER A 156 -36.74 0.48 -24.42
N GLU A 157 -36.57 -0.83 -24.25
CA GLU A 157 -37.55 -1.82 -24.72
C GLU A 157 -38.97 -1.56 -24.20
N THR A 158 -39.10 -1.02 -22.98
CA THR A 158 -40.39 -0.76 -22.32
C THR A 158 -40.88 0.67 -22.46
N ARG A 159 -40.04 1.61 -22.94
CA ARG A 159 -40.37 3.05 -22.96
C ARG A 159 -39.83 3.73 -24.22
N PRO A 160 -40.67 4.49 -24.95
CA PRO A 160 -40.21 5.26 -26.10
C PRO A 160 -39.24 6.39 -25.70
N GLU A 161 -38.59 7.00 -26.69
CA GLU A 161 -37.79 8.22 -26.47
C GLU A 161 -38.66 9.33 -25.86
N GLN A 162 -38.13 10.02 -24.85
CA GLN A 162 -38.83 11.10 -24.16
C GLN A 162 -37.97 12.36 -24.13
N VAL A 163 -38.59 13.50 -24.38
CA VAL A 163 -37.97 14.82 -24.26
C VAL A 163 -38.60 15.53 -23.08
N LEU A 164 -37.80 15.83 -22.07
CA LEU A 164 -38.22 16.51 -20.84
C LEU A 164 -37.48 17.84 -20.72
N GLN A 165 -38.15 18.86 -20.18
CA GLN A 165 -37.51 20.13 -19.89
C GLN A 165 -37.02 20.15 -18.44
N ARG A 166 -35.74 20.51 -18.23
CA ARG A 166 -35.17 20.74 -16.90
C ARG A 166 -34.23 21.93 -16.91
N GLU A 167 -34.11 22.59 -15.78
CA GLU A 167 -33.12 23.63 -15.55
C GLU A 167 -31.71 23.03 -15.52
N HIS A 168 -30.81 23.60 -16.31
CA HIS A 168 -29.42 23.18 -16.37
C HIS A 168 -28.53 24.04 -15.45
N PRO A 169 -27.42 23.48 -14.95
CA PRO A 169 -26.52 24.20 -14.05
C PRO A 169 -25.95 25.48 -14.68
N ILE A 170 -25.88 26.52 -13.86
CA ILE A 170 -25.35 27.85 -14.18
C ILE A 170 -24.10 28.08 -13.34
N SER A 171 -23.09 28.70 -13.94
CA SER A 171 -21.87 29.11 -13.21
C SER A 171 -22.21 30.10 -12.11
N VAL A 172 -21.75 29.81 -10.90
CA VAL A 172 -21.90 30.66 -9.71
C VAL A 172 -21.51 32.11 -9.96
N THR A 173 -20.44 32.34 -10.72
CA THR A 173 -19.91 33.69 -11.02
C THR A 173 -20.85 34.57 -11.84
N ARG A 174 -21.87 33.99 -12.47
CA ARG A 174 -22.83 34.73 -13.31
C ARG A 174 -24.03 35.23 -12.53
N VAL A 175 -24.12 34.89 -11.26
CA VAL A 175 -25.31 35.03 -10.43
C VAL A 175 -24.96 35.84 -9.18
N ARG A 176 -25.88 36.70 -8.74
CA ARG A 176 -25.78 37.45 -7.47
C ARG A 176 -27.03 37.28 -6.63
N HIS A 177 -26.87 37.39 -5.31
CA HIS A 177 -27.98 37.32 -4.38
C HIS A 177 -28.87 38.56 -4.47
N VAL A 178 -30.16 38.36 -4.25
CA VAL A 178 -31.14 39.42 -4.06
C VAL A 178 -31.46 39.51 -2.58
N ASP A 179 -31.36 40.70 -2.02
CA ASP A 179 -31.70 40.93 -0.63
C ASP A 179 -33.22 40.80 -0.44
N PRO A 180 -33.71 40.00 0.53
CA PRO A 180 -35.15 39.88 0.76
C PRO A 180 -35.79 41.18 1.26
N SER A 181 -35.03 42.12 1.82
CA SER A 181 -35.55 43.38 2.34
C SER A 181 -35.68 44.47 1.27
N THR A 182 -34.66 44.64 0.42
CA THR A 182 -34.67 45.68 -0.64
C THR A 182 -35.14 45.16 -1.98
N ASN A 183 -35.16 43.83 -2.20
CA ASN A 183 -35.38 43.21 -3.52
C ASN A 183 -34.39 43.70 -4.59
N GLU A 184 -33.22 44.17 -4.16
CA GLU A 184 -32.12 44.60 -5.03
C GLU A 184 -30.94 43.64 -4.91
N LEU A 185 -30.03 43.72 -5.88
CA LEU A 185 -28.80 42.92 -5.89
C LEU A 185 -27.93 43.31 -4.69
N CYS A 186 -27.47 42.34 -3.91
CA CYS A 186 -26.62 42.57 -2.75
C CYS A 186 -25.34 41.73 -2.78
N ASN A 187 -24.31 42.24 -2.09
CA ASN A 187 -23.12 41.48 -1.78
C ASN A 187 -23.31 40.84 -0.40
N LEU A 188 -23.09 39.52 -0.32
CA LEU A 188 -23.13 38.78 0.92
C LEU A 188 -21.72 38.48 1.41
N ASP A 189 -21.52 38.53 2.73
CA ASP A 189 -20.28 38.09 3.40
C ASP A 189 -20.60 37.10 4.52
N LEU A 190 -19.64 36.25 4.90
CA LEU A 190 -19.84 35.20 5.89
C LEU A 190 -19.42 35.67 7.28
N VAL A 191 -20.35 35.61 8.24
CA VAL A 191 -20.19 36.11 9.62
C VAL A 191 -20.48 35.01 10.62
N LYS A 192 -19.69 34.97 11.69
CA LYS A 192 -19.92 34.09 12.84
C LYS A 192 -20.77 34.80 13.87
N VAL A 193 -21.96 34.27 14.12
CA VAL A 193 -22.91 34.81 15.10
C VAL A 193 -23.17 33.75 16.15
N ARG A 194 -23.04 34.13 17.43
CA ARG A 194 -23.41 33.25 18.53
C ARG A 194 -24.93 33.16 18.59
N ASN A 195 -25.48 31.96 18.43
CA ASN A 195 -26.90 31.74 18.58
C ASN A 195 -27.30 31.92 20.06
N LYS A 196 -28.39 32.66 20.30
CA LYS A 196 -28.86 33.00 21.65
C LYS A 196 -29.48 31.79 22.37
N GLU A 197 -30.05 30.85 21.61
CA GLU A 197 -30.75 29.69 22.15
C GLU A 197 -29.80 28.52 22.42
N THR A 198 -29.00 28.14 21.42
CA THR A 198 -28.08 27.01 21.51
C THR A 198 -26.74 27.37 22.16
N GLY A 199 -26.40 28.66 22.20
CA GLY A 199 -25.09 29.16 22.69
C GLY A 199 -23.91 28.83 21.76
N ALA A 200 -24.13 28.08 20.69
CA ALA A 200 -23.14 27.69 19.69
C ALA A 200 -22.80 28.86 18.75
N LEU A 201 -21.58 28.85 18.21
CA LEU A 201 -21.17 29.77 17.14
C LEU A 201 -21.61 29.19 15.80
N GLU A 202 -22.54 29.87 15.14
CA GLU A 202 -23.06 29.50 13.83
C GLU A 202 -22.55 30.48 12.77
N GLU A 203 -22.29 29.95 11.57
CA GLU A 203 -21.98 30.76 10.41
C GLU A 203 -23.27 31.20 9.72
N LYS A 204 -23.41 32.50 9.49
CA LYS A 204 -24.52 33.13 8.78
C LYS A 204 -23.98 34.03 7.70
N ARG A 205 -24.81 34.33 6.70
CA ARG A 205 -24.45 35.23 5.61
C ARG A 205 -25.08 36.58 5.89
N MET A 206 -24.31 37.66 5.85
CA MET A 206 -24.82 39.03 6.04
C MET A 206 -24.86 39.76 4.70
N SER A 207 -25.95 40.48 4.42
CA SER A 207 -25.98 41.48 3.35
C SER A 207 -25.19 42.71 3.79
N LEU A 208 -24.24 43.16 2.98
CA LEU A 208 -23.42 44.35 3.29
C LEU A 208 -24.22 45.65 3.20
N GLU A 209 -25.24 45.68 2.34
CA GLU A 209 -26.03 46.90 2.09
C GLU A 209 -27.03 47.17 3.21
N THR A 210 -27.72 46.13 3.68
CA THR A 210 -28.84 46.25 4.63
C THR A 210 -28.51 45.71 6.02
N GLY A 211 -27.45 44.90 6.14
CA GLY A 211 -27.14 44.17 7.37
C GLY A 211 -28.05 42.97 7.63
N VAL A 212 -28.90 42.55 6.67
CA VAL A 212 -29.78 41.40 6.84
C VAL A 212 -28.97 40.12 6.97
N LEU A 213 -29.27 39.32 8.00
CA LEU A 213 -28.66 38.02 8.25
C LEU A 213 -29.49 36.90 7.63
N LEU A 214 -28.91 36.18 6.68
CA LEU A 214 -29.46 34.98 6.05
C LEU A 214 -28.83 33.73 6.70
N PRO A 215 -29.62 32.84 7.32
CA PRO A 215 -29.12 31.59 7.84
C PRO A 215 -28.66 30.65 6.70
N ILE A 216 -27.79 29.70 7.05
CA ILE A 216 -27.47 28.57 6.18
C ILE A 216 -28.59 27.53 6.35
N PRO A 217 -29.32 27.16 5.30
CA PRO A 217 -30.35 26.13 5.41
C PRO A 217 -29.70 24.77 5.73
N PRO A 218 -30.32 23.94 6.58
CA PRO A 218 -29.84 22.58 6.82
C PRO A 218 -29.91 21.78 5.50
N LEU A 219 -28.95 20.88 5.31
CA LEU A 219 -28.99 19.95 4.18
C LEU A 219 -30.08 18.90 4.47
N ASP A 220 -31.20 18.99 3.76
CA ASP A 220 -32.21 17.94 3.78
C ASP A 220 -31.76 16.80 2.86
N SER A 221 -30.89 15.93 3.38
CA SER A 221 -30.70 14.62 2.78
C SER A 221 -31.99 13.85 3.05
N GLY A 222 -32.86 13.73 2.04
CA GLY A 222 -34.08 12.94 2.16
C GLY A 222 -33.74 11.63 2.86
N MET A 223 -34.40 11.36 3.99
CA MET A 223 -34.04 10.27 4.88
C MET A 223 -34.22 8.95 4.13
N GLU A 224 -33.16 8.45 3.52
CA GLU A 224 -33.12 7.12 2.95
C GLU A 224 -33.33 6.16 4.13
N VAL A 225 -34.49 5.53 4.17
CA VAL A 225 -34.87 4.63 5.25
C VAL A 225 -34.01 3.37 5.10
N GLY A 226 -33.32 2.98 6.17
CA GLY A 226 -32.56 1.74 6.23
C GLY A 226 -33.46 0.49 6.28
N ASP A 227 -32.84 -0.69 6.32
CA ASP A 227 -33.55 -1.97 6.33
C ASP A 227 -33.93 -2.34 7.78
N PRO A 228 -35.21 -2.29 8.18
CA PRO A 228 -35.61 -2.56 9.56
C PRO A 228 -35.34 -4.00 10.02
N LEU A 229 -35.05 -4.94 9.11
CA LEU A 229 -34.64 -6.30 9.48
C LEU A 229 -33.18 -6.36 9.96
N LYS A 230 -32.33 -5.44 9.51
CA LYS A 230 -30.89 -5.38 9.83
C LYS A 230 -30.52 -4.22 10.74
N ASP A 231 -31.38 -3.21 10.82
CA ASP A 231 -31.18 -2.04 11.66
C ASP A 231 -31.73 -2.30 13.05
N THR A 232 -30.87 -2.23 14.06
CA THR A 232 -31.27 -2.30 15.47
C THR A 232 -32.08 -1.05 15.83
N PRO A 233 -33.18 -1.19 16.61
CA PRO A 233 -33.91 -0.02 17.09
C PRO A 233 -32.99 0.84 17.96
N ILE A 234 -33.20 2.16 17.91
CA ILE A 234 -32.33 3.14 18.60
C ILE A 234 -32.27 2.87 20.11
N GLN A 235 -33.37 2.38 20.70
CA GLN A 235 -33.44 2.05 22.13
C GLN A 235 -32.39 0.99 22.49
N ASP A 236 -32.40 -0.15 21.81
CA ASP A 236 -31.44 -1.25 22.04
C ASP A 236 -29.99 -0.84 21.70
N ALA A 237 -29.80 0.06 20.73
CA ALA A 237 -28.48 0.57 20.37
C ALA A 237 -27.89 1.55 21.41
N ASP A 238 -28.74 2.39 21.99
CA ASP A 238 -28.36 3.37 23.01
C ASP A 238 -28.34 2.78 24.44
N GLU A 239 -28.75 1.51 24.61
CA GLU A 239 -28.67 0.79 25.88
C GLU A 239 -27.22 0.68 26.37
N ALA A 240 -26.85 1.52 27.34
CA ALA A 240 -25.54 1.55 27.96
C ALA A 240 -25.32 0.34 28.89
N THR A 241 -24.97 -0.80 28.29
CA THR A 241 -24.75 -2.09 28.96
C THR A 241 -23.29 -2.34 29.37
N TYR A 242 -22.37 -1.45 28.99
CA TYR A 242 -20.93 -1.64 29.20
C TYR A 242 -20.48 -1.32 30.64
N ASP A 243 -20.26 -2.36 31.45
CA ASP A 243 -19.66 -2.27 32.78
C ASP A 243 -18.13 -2.43 32.70
N ARG A 244 -17.44 -1.29 32.61
CA ARG A 244 -15.98 -1.23 32.40
C ARG A 244 -15.18 -2.05 33.40
N GLU A 245 -15.51 -1.98 34.69
CA GLU A 245 -14.70 -2.62 35.75
C GLU A 245 -14.74 -4.14 35.68
N ALA A 246 -15.93 -4.72 35.45
CA ALA A 246 -16.13 -6.16 35.37
C ALA A 246 -15.45 -6.76 34.14
N GLU A 247 -15.65 -6.16 32.97
CA GLU A 247 -15.04 -6.65 31.74
C GLU A 247 -13.52 -6.48 31.75
N MET A 248 -13.02 -5.34 32.24
CA MET A 248 -11.59 -5.08 32.27
C MET A 248 -10.86 -6.02 33.22
N ALA A 249 -11.45 -6.38 34.37
CA ALA A 249 -10.85 -7.34 35.29
C ALA A 249 -10.59 -8.70 34.62
N VAL A 250 -11.57 -9.23 33.87
CA VAL A 250 -11.42 -10.51 33.15
C VAL A 250 -10.39 -10.40 32.03
N LEU A 251 -10.42 -9.31 31.26
CA LEU A 251 -9.47 -9.08 30.17
C LEU A 251 -8.03 -8.95 30.69
N VAL A 252 -7.82 -8.22 31.78
CA VAL A 252 -6.53 -8.05 32.44
C VAL A 252 -6.04 -9.40 32.98
N GLN A 253 -6.91 -10.15 33.67
CA GLN A 253 -6.53 -11.46 34.21
C GLN A 253 -6.12 -12.44 33.11
N ARG A 254 -6.88 -12.52 32.00
CA ARG A 254 -6.53 -13.40 30.87
C ARG A 254 -5.20 -13.02 30.22
N ARG A 255 -4.95 -11.72 30.04
CA ARG A 255 -3.68 -11.23 29.48
C ARG A 255 -2.52 -11.46 30.44
N LEU A 256 -2.69 -11.16 31.72
CA LEU A 256 -1.67 -11.37 32.75
C LEU A 256 -1.30 -12.86 32.85
N HIS A 257 -2.29 -13.76 32.89
CA HIS A 257 -2.03 -15.20 32.91
C HIS A 257 -1.24 -15.66 31.67
N ALA A 258 -1.56 -15.15 30.48
CA ALA A 258 -0.81 -15.49 29.27
C ALA A 258 0.64 -14.98 29.32
N MET A 259 0.87 -13.79 29.90
CA MET A 259 2.23 -13.25 30.11
C MET A 259 3.01 -14.06 31.14
N GLU A 260 2.38 -14.44 32.25
CA GLU A 260 2.99 -15.28 33.29
C GLU A 260 3.34 -16.66 32.76
N GLU A 261 2.45 -17.29 31.98
CA GLU A 261 2.71 -18.59 31.38
C GLU A 261 3.91 -18.53 30.42
N TYR A 262 3.99 -17.49 29.59
CA TYR A 262 5.15 -17.26 28.74
C TYR A 262 6.43 -17.07 29.56
N PHE A 263 6.37 -16.31 30.65
CA PHE A 263 7.49 -16.09 31.56
C PHE A 263 7.95 -17.38 32.25
N VAL A 264 7.02 -18.23 32.70
CA VAL A 264 7.37 -19.55 33.27
C VAL A 264 8.03 -20.43 32.21
N ARG A 265 7.56 -20.41 30.96
CA ARG A 265 8.23 -21.13 29.87
C ARG A 265 9.64 -20.60 29.60
N SER A 266 9.87 -19.29 29.69
CA SER A 266 11.21 -18.73 29.52
C SER A 266 12.13 -19.11 30.68
N LEU A 267 11.64 -19.09 31.92
CA LEU A 267 12.37 -19.59 33.09
C LEU A 267 12.69 -21.08 33.00
N ARG A 268 11.78 -21.88 32.44
CA ARG A 268 12.04 -23.29 32.21
C ARG A 268 13.20 -23.49 31.24
N LYS A 269 13.23 -22.75 30.13
CA LYS A 269 14.35 -22.81 29.17
C LYS A 269 15.67 -22.38 29.80
N SER A 270 15.67 -21.33 30.62
CA SER A 270 16.89 -20.90 31.31
C SER A 270 17.35 -21.93 32.35
N TYR A 271 16.42 -22.54 33.10
CA TYR A 271 16.73 -23.63 34.01
C TYR A 271 17.34 -24.83 33.28
N GLU A 272 16.72 -25.27 32.18
CA GLU A 272 17.22 -26.38 31.35
C GLU A 272 18.66 -26.12 30.84
N PHE A 273 19.02 -24.86 30.57
CA PHE A 273 20.37 -24.48 30.17
C PHE A 273 21.36 -24.44 31.35
N HIS A 274 20.97 -23.90 32.51
CA HIS A 274 21.87 -23.68 33.64
C HIS A 274 22.04 -24.89 34.57
N GLU A 275 21.03 -25.74 34.68
CA GLU A 275 21.07 -26.91 35.58
C GLU A 275 22.23 -27.87 35.27
N PRO A 276 22.52 -28.27 34.02
CA PRO A 276 23.66 -29.16 33.75
C PRO A 276 25.01 -28.54 34.12
N LEU A 277 25.15 -27.22 34.00
CA LEU A 277 26.36 -26.52 34.45
C LEU A 277 26.50 -26.60 35.97
N ARG A 278 25.38 -26.46 36.70
CA ARG A 278 25.37 -26.58 38.15
C ARG A 278 25.65 -28.01 38.61
N THR A 279 25.07 -29.02 37.96
CA THR A 279 25.33 -30.43 38.29
C THR A 279 26.77 -30.79 38.01
N LYS A 280 27.32 -30.36 36.85
CA LYS A 280 28.74 -30.55 36.53
C LYS A 280 29.63 -29.89 37.58
N ASN A 281 29.36 -28.63 37.95
CA ASN A 281 30.13 -27.96 39.01
C ASN A 281 30.06 -28.71 40.37
N ALA A 282 28.91 -29.32 40.68
CA ALA A 282 28.76 -30.11 41.91
C ALA A 282 29.48 -31.47 41.83
N GLU A 283 29.48 -32.11 40.67
CA GLU A 283 30.24 -33.34 40.39
C GLU A 283 31.73 -33.05 40.43
N ASP A 284 32.19 -31.99 39.78
CA ASP A 284 33.59 -31.52 39.80
C ASP A 284 34.03 -31.19 41.23
N LEU A 285 33.17 -30.54 42.03
CA LEU A 285 33.47 -30.28 43.45
C LEU A 285 33.57 -31.58 44.25
N LYS A 286 32.71 -32.56 43.97
CA LYS A 286 32.74 -33.86 44.65
C LYS A 286 33.96 -34.69 44.24
N ALA A 287 34.32 -34.69 42.95
CA ALA A 287 35.53 -35.31 42.42
C ALA A 287 36.77 -34.66 43.04
N PHE A 288 36.83 -33.33 43.08
CA PHE A 288 37.89 -32.61 43.78
C PHE A 288 37.99 -33.01 45.25
N GLN A 289 36.86 -33.16 45.95
CA GLN A 289 36.86 -33.64 47.35
C GLN A 289 37.37 -35.08 47.48
N SER A 290 37.02 -36.01 46.58
CA SER A 290 37.58 -37.36 46.59
C SER A 290 39.07 -37.37 46.27
N ASP A 291 39.52 -36.60 45.28
CA ASP A 291 40.93 -36.50 44.91
C ASP A 291 41.77 -35.94 46.07
N VAL A 292 41.22 -34.98 46.83
CA VAL A 292 41.86 -34.47 48.06
C VAL A 292 41.98 -35.57 49.11
N VAL A 293 40.95 -36.41 49.28
CA VAL A 293 41.00 -37.54 50.22
C VAL A 293 41.99 -38.60 49.76
N ASP A 294 42.01 -38.93 48.48
CA ASP A 294 42.93 -39.91 47.90
C ASP A 294 44.37 -39.43 48.01
N ALA A 295 44.66 -38.18 47.62
CA ALA A 295 45.97 -37.55 47.78
C ALA A 295 46.40 -37.43 49.26
N ALA A 296 45.46 -37.18 50.17
CA ALA A 296 45.75 -37.18 51.61
C ALA A 296 46.06 -38.60 52.11
N SER A 297 45.37 -39.62 51.59
CA SER A 297 45.57 -41.03 51.95
C SER A 297 46.91 -41.56 51.45
N THR A 298 47.30 -41.23 50.22
CA THR A 298 48.61 -41.59 49.65
C THR A 298 49.73 -40.90 50.40
N ALA A 299 49.62 -39.59 50.65
CA ALA A 299 50.59 -38.84 51.45
C ALA A 299 50.70 -39.35 52.89
N LEU A 300 49.61 -39.85 53.49
CA LEU A 300 49.61 -40.49 54.80
C LEU A 300 50.28 -41.86 54.76
N ALA A 301 49.98 -42.68 53.75
CA ALA A 301 50.58 -44.01 53.57
C ALA A 301 52.10 -43.90 53.35
N GLU A 302 52.57 -42.98 52.51
CA GLU A 302 53.99 -42.68 52.31
C GLU A 302 54.66 -42.27 53.62
N LYS A 303 54.00 -41.40 54.41
CA LYS A 303 54.52 -40.99 55.73
C LYS A 303 54.57 -42.16 56.71
N LEU A 304 53.57 -43.04 56.73
CA LEU A 304 53.56 -44.22 57.60
C LEU A 304 54.63 -45.24 57.22
N LEU A 305 54.89 -45.43 55.93
CA LEU A 305 56.00 -46.27 55.44
C LEU A 305 57.37 -45.69 55.80
N ALA A 306 57.49 -44.35 55.81
CA ALA A 306 58.71 -43.64 56.19
C ALA A 306 58.93 -43.55 57.72
N VAL A 307 57.93 -43.84 58.56
CA VAL A 307 58.10 -43.80 60.03
C VAL A 307 58.85 -45.05 60.49
N ASP A 308 60.15 -44.88 60.72
CA ASP A 308 61.00 -45.90 61.31
C ASP A 308 60.57 -46.20 62.76
N GLY A 309 60.13 -47.43 63.02
CA GLY A 309 59.98 -47.98 64.38
C GLY A 309 58.59 -48.47 64.79
N THR A 310 57.55 -48.32 63.96
CA THR A 310 56.23 -48.94 64.21
C THR A 310 55.91 -49.96 63.14
N THR A 311 56.02 -51.25 63.46
CA THR A 311 55.57 -52.30 62.53
C THR A 311 54.05 -52.33 62.48
N PRO A 312 53.42 -52.30 61.28
CA PRO A 312 51.98 -52.47 61.16
C PRO A 312 51.55 -53.82 61.74
N SER A 313 50.30 -53.88 62.21
CA SER A 313 49.71 -55.10 62.77
C SER A 313 49.83 -56.28 61.78
N THR A 314 49.93 -57.51 62.29
CA THR A 314 50.24 -58.70 61.47
C THR A 314 49.28 -58.86 60.30
N TRP A 315 47.98 -58.66 60.51
CA TRP A 315 46.98 -58.77 59.44
C TRP A 315 47.12 -57.69 58.35
N TRP A 316 47.64 -56.50 58.66
CA TRP A 316 47.91 -55.48 57.64
C TRP A 316 49.08 -55.88 56.73
N LYS A 317 50.12 -56.50 57.29
CA LYS A 317 51.26 -56.97 56.49
C LYS A 317 50.84 -58.08 55.54
N ASP A 318 50.07 -59.04 56.04
CA ASP A 318 49.57 -60.15 55.24
C ASP A 318 48.62 -59.66 54.15
N ALA A 319 47.84 -58.59 54.41
CA ALA A 319 46.97 -57.98 53.42
C ALA A 319 47.74 -57.16 52.37
N LEU A 320 48.84 -56.49 52.74
CA LEU A 320 49.64 -55.66 51.81
C LEU A 320 50.55 -56.48 50.89
N ALA A 321 51.07 -57.62 51.37
CA ALA A 321 51.97 -58.47 50.61
C ALA A 321 51.46 -58.84 49.18
N PRO A 322 50.22 -59.34 48.99
CA PRO A 322 49.72 -59.66 47.65
C PRO A 322 49.57 -58.42 46.76
N TYR A 323 49.29 -57.24 47.32
CA TYR A 323 49.24 -55.99 46.53
C TYR A 323 50.63 -55.54 46.10
N VAL A 324 51.66 -55.71 46.93
CA VAL A 324 53.04 -55.44 46.52
C VAL A 324 53.47 -56.41 45.43
N GLU A 325 53.16 -57.69 45.58
CA GLU A 325 53.44 -58.70 44.55
C GLU A 325 52.69 -58.42 43.25
N SER A 326 51.43 -57.99 43.31
CA SER A 326 50.67 -57.62 42.11
C SER A 326 51.23 -56.37 41.45
N ILE A 327 51.62 -55.35 42.22
CA ILE A 327 52.24 -54.14 41.68
C ILE A 327 53.61 -54.47 41.07
N GLU A 328 54.43 -55.28 41.72
CA GLU A 328 55.71 -55.73 41.15
C GLU A 328 55.51 -56.55 39.88
N ALA A 329 54.49 -57.40 39.83
CA ALA A 329 54.14 -58.17 38.64
C ALA A 329 53.65 -57.26 37.50
N GLU A 330 52.81 -56.26 37.80
CA GLU A 330 52.37 -55.25 36.83
C GLU A 330 53.54 -54.38 36.34
N MET A 331 54.47 -54.01 37.22
CA MET A 331 55.66 -53.25 36.85
C MET A 331 56.63 -54.10 36.02
N ARG A 332 56.75 -55.40 36.30
CA ARG A 332 57.53 -56.31 35.43
C ARG A 332 56.85 -56.53 34.10
N ALA A 333 55.53 -56.73 34.07
CA ALA A 333 54.78 -56.87 32.83
C ALA A 333 54.86 -55.59 31.99
N ARG A 334 54.72 -54.41 32.60
CA ARG A 334 54.96 -53.13 31.93
C ARG A 334 56.39 -52.97 31.48
N ALA A 335 57.37 -53.39 32.27
CA ALA A 335 58.77 -53.34 31.84
C ALA A 335 59.03 -54.30 30.67
N GLU A 336 58.39 -55.48 30.65
CA GLU A 336 58.46 -56.42 29.53
C GLU A 336 57.71 -55.90 28.30
N GLU A 337 56.57 -55.22 28.46
CA GLU A 337 55.84 -54.54 27.40
C GLU A 337 56.63 -53.35 26.86
N GLU A 338 57.22 -52.52 27.73
CA GLU A 338 58.09 -51.41 27.37
C GLU A 338 59.40 -51.91 26.74
N GLU A 339 59.98 -53.03 27.20
CA GLU A 339 61.14 -53.68 26.57
C GLU A 339 60.77 -54.31 25.22
N ALA A 340 59.56 -54.83 25.07
CA ALA A 340 59.04 -55.32 23.79
C ALA A 340 58.75 -54.17 22.82
N GLU A 341 58.15 -53.08 23.30
CA GLU A 341 57.95 -51.84 22.54
C GLU A 341 59.29 -51.17 22.22
N ALA A 342 60.27 -51.21 23.11
CA ALA A 342 61.62 -50.72 22.85
C ALA A 342 62.38 -51.62 21.88
N ALA A 343 62.20 -52.95 21.91
CA ALA A 343 62.76 -53.86 20.91
C ALA A 343 62.08 -53.73 19.54
N VAL A 344 60.79 -53.40 19.52
CA VAL A 344 60.05 -53.02 18.31
C VAL A 344 60.50 -51.65 17.82
N ALA A 345 60.77 -50.69 18.70
CA ALA A 345 61.32 -49.37 18.36
C ALA A 345 62.81 -49.44 17.94
N GLU A 346 63.61 -50.36 18.46
CA GLU A 346 64.97 -50.65 17.97
C GLU A 346 64.97 -51.39 16.62
N GLY A 347 63.91 -52.15 16.33
CA GLY A 347 63.63 -52.72 15.00
C GLY A 347 63.07 -51.69 14.01
N GLU A 348 62.25 -50.75 14.49
CA GLU A 348 61.66 -49.68 13.70
C GLU A 348 62.63 -48.53 13.48
N THR A 349 63.60 -48.24 14.35
CA THR A 349 64.67 -47.27 14.08
C THR A 349 65.65 -47.73 13.00
N LEU A 350 65.70 -49.04 12.69
CA LEU A 350 66.40 -49.60 11.52
C LEU A 350 65.54 -49.59 10.23
N ALA A 351 64.22 -49.39 10.35
CA ALA A 351 63.28 -49.27 9.23
C ALA A 351 62.84 -47.82 8.94
N THR A 352 62.85 -46.92 9.94
CA THR A 352 62.51 -45.50 9.84
C THR A 352 63.70 -44.64 9.46
N GLN A 353 64.95 -45.08 9.67
CA GLN A 353 66.13 -44.50 9.00
C GLN A 353 66.16 -44.76 7.47
N VAL A 354 65.24 -45.56 6.94
CA VAL A 354 65.04 -45.78 5.49
C VAL A 354 63.73 -45.14 4.99
N ALA A 355 62.82 -44.73 5.88
CA ALA A 355 61.54 -44.11 5.51
C ALA A 355 61.52 -42.58 5.70
N GLU A 356 62.41 -42.02 6.52
CA GLU A 356 62.59 -40.56 6.68
C GLU A 356 63.26 -39.87 5.46
N GLU A 357 63.51 -40.59 4.35
CA GLU A 357 63.94 -40.00 3.07
C GLU A 357 62.80 -39.81 2.03
N ASP A 358 61.57 -40.29 2.26
CA ASP A 358 60.50 -40.28 1.24
C ASP A 358 59.22 -39.48 1.56
N GLU A 359 59.04 -38.91 2.76
CA GLU A 359 57.78 -38.19 3.12
C GLU A 359 57.95 -36.67 3.34
N PHE A 360 59.07 -36.10 2.88
CA PHE A 360 59.33 -34.64 2.85
C PHE A 360 58.51 -33.88 1.78
N LEU A 361 57.37 -34.39 1.31
CA LEU A 361 56.65 -33.80 0.17
C LEU A 361 55.13 -33.58 0.28
N ASP A 362 54.41 -34.07 1.32
CA ASP A 362 52.93 -34.10 1.23
C ASP A 362 52.14 -33.41 2.37
N GLU A 363 52.77 -32.72 3.34
CA GLU A 363 52.04 -32.03 4.43
C GLU A 363 51.83 -30.51 4.21
N GLU A 364 52.17 -29.97 3.02
CA GLU A 364 51.83 -28.58 2.64
C GLU A 364 50.40 -28.42 2.05
N GLU A 365 49.60 -29.49 1.89
CA GLU A 365 48.31 -29.41 1.19
C GLU A 365 47.04 -29.36 2.08
N ASP A 366 47.11 -29.66 3.38
CA ASP A 366 45.90 -29.72 4.24
C ASP A 366 45.59 -28.44 5.04
N GLU A 367 46.53 -27.49 5.16
CA GLU A 367 46.27 -26.18 5.76
C GLU A 367 45.45 -25.22 4.86
N ILE A 368 45.18 -25.59 3.59
CA ILE A 368 44.46 -24.73 2.63
C ILE A 368 42.93 -25.00 2.61
N ASN A 369 42.45 -26.11 3.18
CA ASN A 369 41.04 -26.50 3.06
C ASN A 369 40.13 -26.14 4.25
N MET A 370 40.65 -25.67 5.39
CA MET A 370 39.80 -25.18 6.51
C MET A 370 39.49 -23.68 6.45
N GLU A 371 40.13 -22.90 5.57
CA GLU A 371 39.90 -21.45 5.46
C GLU A 371 38.71 -21.07 4.54
N LYS A 372 38.02 -22.04 3.92
CA LYS A 372 36.90 -21.77 2.98
C LYS A 372 35.49 -21.82 3.59
N ASP A 373 35.32 -22.33 4.81
CA ASP A 373 33.99 -22.41 5.44
C ASP A 373 33.70 -21.25 6.42
N ALA A 374 34.66 -20.34 6.61
CA ALA A 374 34.50 -19.17 7.47
C ALA A 374 33.97 -17.91 6.74
N SER A 375 33.63 -17.98 5.45
CA SER A 375 33.17 -16.82 4.66
C SER A 375 31.73 -16.90 4.12
N SER A 376 30.87 -17.73 4.70
CA SER A 376 29.43 -17.73 4.37
C SER A 376 28.54 -17.91 5.60
N LEU A 377 28.45 -16.87 6.44
CA LEU A 377 27.31 -16.58 7.33
C LEU A 377 27.31 -15.11 7.75
#